data_AF-A0A2T2UX98-F1
#
_entry.id   AF-A0A2T2UX98-F1
#
_cell.length_a   1.000
_cell.length_b   1.000
_cell.length_c   1.000
_cell.angle_alpha   90.00
_cell.angle_beta   90.00
_cell.angle_gamma   90.00
#
_symmetry.space_group_name_H-M   'P 1'
#
loop_
_entity.id
_entity.type
_entity.pdbx_description
1 polymer ?
#
loop_
_entity_poly.entity_id
_entity_poly.type
_entity_poly.pdbx_seq_one_letter_code
_entity_poly.pdbx_strand_id
1 'polypeptide(L)' 'VHCRSGGRSAKATELLREKGYDASNLEGGVLAWSDEIDSDVPQY' A
#
# COMPACT_ATOMS: atom_id res chain seq x y z
N VAL A 1 1.09 4.02 3.28
CA VAL A 1 -0.07 3.16 3.59
C VAL A 1 -0.10 2.00 2.61
N HIS A 2 -0.26 0.77 3.09
CA HIS A 2 -0.35 -0.41 2.23
C HIS A 2 -1.52 -1.30 2.68
N CYS A 3 -2.04 -2.09 1.75
CA CYS A 3 -2.95 -3.21 2.04
C CYS A 3 -2.54 -4.38 1.15
N ARG A 4 -3.29 -5.49 1.17
CA ARG A 4 -2.95 -6.70 0.40
C ARG A 4 -2.64 -6.40 -1.08
N SER A 5 -3.54 -5.71 -1.77
CA SER A 5 -3.49 -5.46 -3.22
C SER A 5 -3.43 -3.97 -3.62
N GLY A 6 -3.21 -3.06 -2.67
CA GLY A 6 -3.12 -1.62 -2.93
C GLY A 6 -4.45 -0.85 -3.09
N GLY A 7 -5.59 -1.53 -3.31
CA GLY A 7 -6.88 -0.88 -3.56
C GLY A 7 -7.52 -0.18 -2.36
N ARG A 8 -7.54 -0.82 -1.19
CA ARG A 8 -8.14 -0.23 0.04
C ARG A 8 -7.26 0.87 0.63
N SER A 9 -5.94 0.69 0.52
CA SER A 9 -4.96 1.66 1.00
C SER A 9 -4.95 2.93 0.15
N ALA A 10 -5.39 2.88 -1.11
CA ALA A 10 -5.58 4.07 -1.93
C ALA A 10 -6.58 5.04 -1.29
N LYS A 11 -7.77 4.55 -0.94
CA LYS A 11 -8.81 5.37 -0.29
C LYS A 11 -8.39 5.87 1.09
N ALA A 12 -7.68 5.05 1.86
CA ALA A 12 -7.11 5.49 3.14
C ALA A 12 -6.04 6.58 2.96
N THR A 13 -5.24 6.50 1.89
CA THR A 13 -4.22 7.49 1.56
C THR A 13 -4.86 8.82 1.17
N GLU A 14 -5.93 8.81 0.37
CA GLU A 14 -6.71 10.01 0.06
C GLU A 14 -7.24 10.69 1.33
N LEU A 15 -7.87 9.93 2.23
CA LEU A 15 -8.38 10.46 3.49
C LEU A 15 -7.29 11.06 4.38
N LEU A 16 -6.08 10.50 4.35
CA LEU A 16 -4.94 11.04 5.10
C LEU A 16 -4.42 12.33 4.46
N ARG A 17 -4.34 12.39 3.13
CA ARG A 17 -3.95 13.59 2.39
C ARG A 17 -4.94 14.74 2.60
N GLU A 18 -6.25 14.45 2.60
CA GLU A 18 -7.30 15.43 2.92
C GLU A 18 -7.13 16.04 4.32
N LYS A 19 -6.61 15.27 5.26
CA LYS A 19 -6.31 15.73 6.62
C LYS A 19 -4.98 16.46 6.74
N GLY A 20 -4.25 16.66 5.63
CA GLY A 20 -2.97 17.36 5.59
C GLY A 20 -1.76 16.48 5.93
N TYR A 21 -1.91 15.15 5.98
CA TYR A 21 -0.77 14.26 6.16
C TYR A 21 -0.10 13.97 4.82
N ASP A 22 1.24 13.96 4.83
CA ASP A 22 2.01 13.42 3.72
C ASP A 22 1.93 11.88 3.73
N ALA A 23 0.98 11.35 2.96
CA ALA A 23 0.71 9.93 2.86
C ALA A 23 0.88 9.46 1.41
N SER A 24 1.48 8.27 1.25
CA SER A 24 1.64 7.60 -0.04
C SER A 24 1.08 6.18 0.00
N ASN A 25 0.44 5.76 -1.09
CA ASN A 25 -0.12 4.42 -1.25
C ASN A 25 0.91 3.51 -1.91
N LEU A 26 1.08 2.30 -1.39
CA LEU A 26 1.83 1.26 -2.08
C LEU A 26 0.96 0.66 -3.18
N GLU A 27 1.29 0.95 -4.44
CA GLU A 27 0.64 0.37 -5.62
C GLU A 27 0.87 -1.15 -5.65
N GLY A 28 -0.17 -1.92 -5.99
CA GLY A 28 -0.13 -3.39 -5.92
C GLY A 28 -0.07 -3.99 -4.50
N GLY A 29 0.16 -3.18 -3.47
CA GLY A 29 0.15 -3.60 -2.07
C GLY A 29 1.33 -4.50 -1.69
N VAL A 30 1.16 -5.28 -0.63
CA VAL A 30 2.22 -6.21 -0.16
C VAL A 30 2.47 -7.35 -1.15
N LEU A 31 1.49 -7.68 -2.01
CA LEU A 31 1.67 -8.69 -3.05
C LEU A 31 2.71 -8.24 -4.08
N ALA A 32 2.55 -7.05 -4.65
CA ALA A 32 3.52 -6.50 -5.60
C ALA A 32 4.90 -6.26 -4.96
N TRP A 33 4.93 -5.85 -3.70
CA TRP A 33 6.21 -5.73 -2.97
C TRP A 33 6.91 -7.08 -2.82
N SER A 34 6.17 -8.12 -2.47
CA SER A 34 6.73 -9.47 -2.32
C SER A 34 7.24 -10.02 -3.66
N ASP A 35 6.52 -9.74 -4.74
CA ASP A 35 6.88 -10.19 -6.09
C ASP A 35 8.08 -9.43 -6.68
N GLU A 36 8.15 -8.11 -6.47
CA GLU A 36 9.10 -7.23 -7.17
C GLU A 36 10.33 -6.83 -6.34
N ILE A 37 10.21 -6.79 -5.01
CA ILE A 37 11.23 -6.21 -4.12
C ILE A 37 11.79 -7.24 -3.14
N ASP A 38 10.92 -7.95 -2.41
CA ASP A 38 11.35 -8.83 -1.31
C ASP A 38 10.49 -10.10 -1.22
N SER A 39 11.00 -11.17 -1.82
CA SER A 39 10.35 -12.48 -1.86
C SER A 39 10.25 -13.18 -0.49
N ASP A 40 10.97 -12.69 0.54
CA ASP A 40 10.87 -13.25 1.88
C ASP A 40 9.62 -12.72 2.62
N VAL A 41 9.01 -11.64 2.13
CA VAL A 41 7.74 -11.13 2.66
C VAL A 41 6.61 -12.11 2.29
N PRO A 42 5.92 -12.73 3.27
CA PRO A 42 4.87 -13.70 2.97
C PRO A 42 3.66 -13.04 2.31
N GLN A 43 3.16 -13.66 1.23
CA GLN A 43 1.90 -13.29 0.61
C GLN A 43 0.74 -13.99 1.31
N TYR A 44 -0.19 -13.23 1.88
CA TYR A 44 -1.42 -13.71 2.53
C TYR A 44 -2.65 -12.96 2.02
#